data_AF-A0A3D3F5Q2-F1
#
_entry.id   AF-A0A3D3F5Q2-F1
#
_cell.length_a   1.000
_cell.length_b   1.000
_cell.length_c   1.000
_cell.angle_alpha   90.00
_cell.angle_beta   90.00
_cell.angle_gamma   90.00
#
_symmetry.space_group_name_H-M   'P 1'
#
loop_
_entity.id
_entity.type
_entity.pdbx_description
1 polymer ?
#
loop_
_entity_poly.entity_id
_entity_poly.type
_entity_poly.pdbx_seq_one_letter_code
_entity_poly.pdbx_strand_id
1 'polypeptide(L)' 'MKTKETEKIVCPVRSVLDGIGGKWSILIIDILGEKGTLRFNEISKTLGDISQKMLTSTLRLLESDGIISR' A
#
# COMPACT_ATOMS: atom_id res chain seq x y z
N MET A 1 -43.53 7.27 3.89
CA MET A 1 -42.29 7.15 3.08
C MET A 1 -41.20 7.99 3.74
N LYS A 2 -40.41 7.42 4.66
CA LYS A 2 -39.18 8.03 5.18
C LYS A 2 -38.12 6.94 5.13
N THR A 3 -37.22 7.08 4.18
CA THR A 3 -36.11 6.17 3.90
C THR A 3 -35.16 6.12 5.10
N LYS A 4 -34.84 4.89 5.50
CA LYS A 4 -33.96 4.55 6.62
C LYS A 4 -32.55 5.09 6.40
N GLU A 5 -31.97 5.60 7.49
CA GLU A 5 -30.56 5.98 7.60
C GLU A 5 -29.68 4.76 7.28
N THR A 6 -28.80 4.91 6.29
CA THR A 6 -27.79 3.90 5.97
C THR A 6 -26.55 4.21 6.80
N GLU A 7 -26.48 3.64 7.99
CA GLU A 7 -25.29 3.64 8.82
C GLU A 7 -24.15 2.92 8.06
N LYS A 8 -23.15 3.67 7.61
CA LYS A 8 -21.97 3.10 6.94
C LYS A 8 -21.20 2.27 7.95
N ILE A 9 -21.33 0.94 7.87
CA ILE A 9 -20.42 0.02 8.56
C ILE A 9 -19.03 0.21 7.94
N VAL A 10 -18.18 0.99 8.60
CA VAL A 10 -16.76 1.11 8.24
C VAL A 10 -16.12 -0.22 8.65
N CYS A 11 -15.90 -1.11 7.69
CA CYS A 11 -15.16 -2.34 7.94
C CYS A 11 -13.66 -1.97 8.03
N PRO A 12 -13.04 -2.02 9.23
CA PRO A 12 -11.65 -1.62 9.39
C PRO A 12 -10.71 -2.50 8.54
N VAL A 13 -11.05 -3.78 8.38
CA VAL A 13 -10.31 -4.72 7.51
C VAL A 13 -10.36 -4.27 6.05
N ARG A 14 -11.50 -3.74 5.58
CA ARG A 14 -11.64 -3.24 4.21
C ARG A 14 -10.76 -2.02 3.97
N SER A 15 -10.68 -1.12 4.93
CA SER A 15 -9.81 0.06 4.84
C SER A 15 -8.34 -0.32 4.71
N VAL A 16 -7.90 -1.31 5.49
CA VAL A 16 -6.52 -1.83 5.39
C VAL A 16 -6.31 -2.53 4.05
N LEU A 17 -7.24 -3.41 3.64
CA LEU A 17 -7.17 -4.12 2.35
C LEU A 17 -7.16 -3.19 1.15
N ASP A 18 -7.87 -2.06 1.18
CA ASP A 18 -7.83 -1.08 0.11
C ASP A 18 -6.45 -0.37 0.04
N GLY A 19 -5.74 -0.26 1.17
CA GLY A 19 -4.37 0.28 1.22
C GLY A 19 -3.29 -0.72 0.78
N ILE A 20 -3.38 -1.97 1.24
CA ILE A 20 -2.39 -3.02 0.97
C ILE A 20 -2.69 -3.83 -0.29
N GLY A 21 -3.92 -3.82 -0.78
CA GLY A 21 -4.40 -4.61 -1.92
C GLY A 21 -4.05 -4.00 -3.29
N GLY A 22 -3.38 -2.86 -3.31
CA GLY A 22 -2.86 -2.29 -4.56
C GLY A 22 -1.77 -3.17 -5.17
N LYS A 23 -1.75 -3.31 -6.51
CA LYS A 23 -0.74 -4.08 -7.27
C LYS A 23 0.68 -3.87 -6.76
N TRP A 24 1.04 -2.61 -6.51
CA TRP A 24 2.38 -2.24 -6.10
C TRP A 24 2.65 -2.47 -4.62
N SER A 25 1.64 -2.36 -3.76
CA SER A 25 1.79 -2.58 -2.31
C SER A 25 2.28 -4.00 -2.06
N ILE A 26 1.63 -5.00 -2.67
CA ILE A 26 2.01 -6.41 -2.55
C ILE A 26 3.42 -6.66 -3.12
N LEU A 27 3.74 -6.14 -4.30
CA LEU A 27 5.06 -6.34 -4.91
C LEU A 27 6.19 -5.69 -4.10
N ILE A 28 5.94 -4.52 -3.49
CA ILE A 28 6.92 -3.86 -2.63
C ILE A 28 7.15 -4.68 -1.36
N ILE A 29 6.07 -5.15 -0.71
CA ILE A 29 6.15 -5.99 0.49
C ILE A 29 6.93 -7.27 0.20
N ASP A 30 6.64 -7.93 -0.93
CA ASP A 30 7.32 -9.15 -1.36
C ASP A 30 8.82 -8.93 -1.55
N ILE A 31 9.21 -7.90 -2.31
CA ILE A 31 10.62 -7.57 -2.55
C ILE A 31 11.36 -7.22 -1.26
N LEU A 32 10.74 -6.45 -0.36
CA LEU A 32 11.35 -6.09 0.92
C LEU A 32 11.40 -7.29 1.88
N GLY A 33 10.45 -8.21 1.80
CA GLY A 33 10.47 -9.46 2.56
C GLY A 33 11.60 -10.39 2.13
N GLU A 34 11.85 -10.48 0.83
CA GLU A 34 12.94 -11.30 0.27
C GLU A 34 14.33 -10.66 0.46
N LYS A 35 14.46 -9.36 0.16
CA LYS A 35 15.76 -8.67 0.07
C LYS A 35 16.11 -7.84 1.32
N GLY A 36 15.16 -7.64 2.23
CA GLY A 36 15.32 -6.77 3.39
C GLY A 36 15.32 -5.28 3.01
N THR A 37 16.25 -4.53 3.58
CA THR A 37 16.34 -3.08 3.40
C THR A 37 16.87 -2.71 2.01
N LEU A 38 16.08 -1.95 1.25
CA LEU A 38 16.45 -1.46 -0.08
C LEU A 38 16.32 0.06 -0.16
N ARG A 39 17.20 0.69 -0.96
CA ARG A 39 17.03 2.10 -1.32
C ARG A 39 15.91 2.24 -2.34
N PHE A 40 15.30 3.43 -2.34
CA PHE A 40 14.21 3.77 -3.25
C PHE A 40 14.50 3.46 -4.74
N ASN A 41 15.71 3.78 -5.23
CA ASN A 41 16.08 3.49 -6.61
C ASN A 41 16.25 1.99 -6.89
N GLU A 42 16.59 1.19 -5.89
CA GLU A 42 16.71 -0.27 -6.04
C GLU A 42 15.32 -0.92 -6.16
N ILE A 43 14.37 -0.43 -5.37
CA ILE A 43 12.95 -0.83 -5.46
C ILE A 43 12.39 -0.44 -6.83
N SER A 44 12.59 0.82 -7.25
CA SER A 44 12.14 1.30 -8.56
C SER A 44 12.72 0.49 -9.73
N LYS A 45 14.01 0.15 -9.69
CA LYS A 45 14.65 -0.68 -10.72
C LYS A 45 14.16 -2.13 -10.70
N THR A 46 13.92 -2.69 -9.51
CA THR A 46 13.42 -4.07 -9.39
C THR A 46 12.01 -4.19 -9.95
N LEU A 47 11.17 -3.17 -9.75
CA LEU A 47 9.78 -3.17 -10.21
C LEU A 47 9.60 -2.81 -11.68
N GLY A 48 10.53 -2.07 -12.30
CA GLY A 48 10.58 -1.78 -13.75
C GLY A 48 9.49 -0.84 -14.28
N ASP A 49 8.23 -1.11 -13.98
CA ASP A 49 7.06 -0.51 -14.64
C ASP A 49 6.30 0.47 -13.71
N ILE A 50 6.80 0.67 -12.49
CA ILE A 50 6.21 1.61 -11.53
C ILE A 50 6.71 3.03 -11.78
N SER A 51 5.79 3.99 -11.83
CA SER A 51 6.18 5.40 -11.87
C SER A 51 6.74 5.86 -10.51
N GLN A 52 7.68 6.81 -10.54
CA GLN A 52 8.29 7.39 -9.33
C GLN A 52 7.25 7.97 -8.36
N LYS A 53 6.22 8.63 -8.91
CA LYS A 53 5.11 9.18 -8.12
C LYS A 53 4.33 8.07 -7.41
N MET A 54 4.02 6.98 -8.14
CA MET A 54 3.27 5.86 -7.59
C MET A 54 4.06 5.10 -6.53
N LEU A 55 5.35 4.85 -6.77
CA LEU A 55 6.25 4.26 -5.79
C LEU A 55 6.30 5.10 -4.51
N THR A 56 6.46 6.42 -4.63
CA THR A 56 6.48 7.34 -3.49
C THR A 56 5.17 7.30 -2.70
N SER A 57 4.02 7.35 -3.39
CA SER A 57 2.72 7.28 -2.70
C SER A 57 2.49 5.94 -2.01
N THR A 58 2.89 4.84 -2.64
CA THR A 58 2.70 3.50 -2.08
C THR A 58 3.62 3.28 -0.87
N LEU A 59 4.89 3.69 -0.93
CA LEU A 59 5.79 3.59 0.22
C LEU A 59 5.28 4.40 1.41
N ARG A 60 4.81 5.64 1.19
CA ARG A 60 4.22 6.46 2.27
C ARG A 60 2.97 5.83 2.87
N LEU A 61 2.13 5.22 2.05
CA LEU A 61 0.94 4.51 2.52
C LEU A 61 1.34 3.32 3.41
N LEU A 62 2.26 2.48 2.93
CA LEU A 62 2.77 1.34 3.69
C LEU A 62 3.48 1.75 4.99
N GLU A 63 4.20 2.88 4.99
CA GLU A 63 4.83 3.45 6.18
C GLU A 63 3.78 3.97 7.18
N SER A 64 2.76 4.68 6.69
CA SER A 64 1.64 5.17 7.51
C SER A 64 0.82 4.03 8.12
N ASP A 65 0.66 2.93 7.39
CA ASP A 65 -0.02 1.72 7.87
C ASP A 65 0.87 0.87 8.79
N GLY A 66 2.14 1.26 8.99
CA GLY A 66 3.10 0.57 9.86
C GLY A 66 3.65 -0.75 9.30
N ILE A 67 3.50 -0.97 7.99
CA ILE A 67 3.89 -2.21 7.31
C ILE A 67 5.38 -2.21 6.96
N ILE A 68 5.90 -1.03 6.59
CA ILE A 68 7.33 -0.84 6.33
C ILE A 68 7.89 0.21 7.29
N SER A 69 9.18 0.12 7.56
CA SER A 69 9.93 1.13 8.31
C SER A 69 10.98 1.76 7.40
N ARG A 70 11.10 3.09 7.46
CA ARG A 70 12.03 3.87 6.66
C ARG A 70 13.24 4.33 7.46
#